data_AF-K3WSV1-F1
#
_entry.id   AF-K3WSV1-F1
#
_cell.length_a   1.000
_cell.length_b   1.000
_cell.length_c   1.000
_cell.angle_alpha   90.00
_cell.angle_beta   90.00
_cell.angle_gamma   90.00
#
_symmetry.space_group_name_H-M   'P 1'
#
loop_
_entity.id
_entity.type
_entity.pdbx_description
1 polymer ?
#
loop_
_entity_poly.entity_id
_entity_poly.type
_entity_poly.pdbx_seq_one_letter_code
_entity_poly.pdbx_strand_id
1 'polypeptide(L)'
;METQRKQVHAFKLEQAKWENELQLKIKKFAHDRKLLSEHNIELQEALTSLEEKFAKQQSGMDSQTTQIIALESLLREKTIETQELEQLRLKNEELSQWERFHRADAAAVEQTRKLEQQELLNHLERILLATSLQEDTTATVNATSGAAKSSSGQSAPCSEKLGRRRSAPDGSALRKSGCGTNEETLNARIVELEKLCKQKDQSINSLKSVVDQQESVFGEKVKILTAKYDQVKAINLALQKRLLNTLTDDATNP
;
A
#
# COMPACT_ATOMS: atom_id res chain seq x y z
N MET A 1 -27.68 87.51 -58.87
CA MET A 1 -27.86 86.04 -59.04
C MET A 1 -26.58 85.24 -58.90
N GLU A 2 -25.41 85.70 -59.36
CA GLU A 2 -24.14 84.95 -59.25
C GLU A 2 -23.60 84.81 -57.82
N THR A 3 -23.79 85.80 -56.97
CA THR A 3 -23.37 85.77 -55.56
C THR A 3 -24.07 84.66 -54.77
N GLN A 4 -25.39 84.50 -54.96
CA GLN A 4 -26.18 83.41 -54.37
C GLN A 4 -25.73 82.04 -54.88
N ARG A 5 -25.44 81.91 -56.19
CA ARG A 5 -24.89 80.66 -56.75
C ARG A 5 -23.55 80.28 -56.14
N LYS A 6 -22.66 81.25 -55.92
CA LYS A 6 -21.36 81.04 -55.25
C LYS A 6 -21.54 80.58 -53.80
N GLN A 7 -22.46 81.19 -53.05
CA GLN A 7 -22.75 80.79 -51.67
C GLN A 7 -23.31 79.37 -51.60
N VAL A 8 -24.28 79.01 -52.45
CA VAL A 8 -24.81 77.63 -52.51
C VAL A 8 -23.71 76.62 -52.84
N HIS A 9 -22.81 76.96 -53.76
CA HIS A 9 -21.67 76.09 -54.08
C HIS A 9 -20.70 75.93 -52.91
N ALA A 10 -20.40 77.02 -52.18
CA ALA A 10 -19.56 76.96 -50.99
C ALA A 10 -20.18 76.07 -49.90
N PHE A 11 -21.48 76.21 -49.64
CA PHE A 11 -22.21 75.34 -48.70
C PHE A 11 -22.17 73.87 -49.12
N LYS A 12 -22.36 73.56 -50.41
CA LYS A 12 -22.26 72.18 -50.91
C LYS A 12 -20.86 71.59 -50.74
N LEU A 13 -19.81 72.39 -50.94
CA LEU A 13 -18.44 71.94 -50.70
C LEU A 13 -18.16 71.68 -49.22
N GLU A 14 -18.62 72.55 -48.34
CA GLU A 14 -18.51 72.31 -46.90
C GLU A 14 -19.31 71.08 -46.47
N GLN A 15 -20.56 70.94 -46.93
CA GLN A 15 -21.37 69.75 -46.69
C GLN A 15 -20.63 68.48 -47.11
N ALA A 16 -20.06 68.46 -48.33
CA ALA A 16 -19.30 67.30 -48.81
C ALA A 16 -18.05 67.03 -47.95
N LYS A 17 -17.38 68.06 -47.41
CA LYS A 17 -16.26 67.88 -46.47
C LYS A 17 -16.73 67.24 -45.17
N TRP A 18 -17.81 67.75 -44.57
CA TRP A 18 -18.39 67.19 -43.34
C TRP A 18 -18.85 65.74 -43.54
N GLU A 19 -19.49 65.43 -44.68
CA GLU A 19 -19.90 64.07 -45.03
C GLU A 19 -18.69 63.13 -45.17
N ASN A 20 -17.63 63.57 -45.86
CA ASN A 20 -16.41 62.78 -46.02
C ASN A 20 -15.69 62.53 -44.68
N GLU A 21 -15.59 63.55 -43.82
CA GLU A 21 -15.02 63.41 -42.48
C GLU A 21 -15.83 62.46 -41.60
N LEU A 22 -17.16 62.56 -41.67
CA LEU A 22 -18.06 61.66 -40.95
C LEU A 22 -17.90 60.22 -41.44
N GLN A 23 -17.86 60.01 -42.76
CA GLN A 23 -17.62 58.68 -43.34
C GLN A 23 -16.26 58.10 -42.92
N LEU A 24 -15.21 58.92 -42.86
CA LEU A 24 -13.89 58.49 -42.37
C LEU A 24 -13.94 58.09 -40.89
N LYS A 25 -14.64 58.86 -40.05
CA LYS A 25 -14.83 58.50 -38.63
C LYS A 25 -15.62 57.20 -38.49
N ILE A 26 -16.70 57.02 -39.24
CA ILE A 26 -17.50 55.79 -39.24
C ILE A 26 -16.64 54.59 -39.66
N LYS A 27 -15.83 54.72 -40.72
CA LYS A 27 -14.92 53.65 -41.17
C LYS A 27 -13.89 53.28 -40.10
N LYS A 28 -13.30 54.28 -39.42
CA LYS A 28 -12.38 54.04 -38.29
C LYS A 28 -13.07 53.29 -37.16
N PHE A 29 -14.24 53.75 -36.71
CA PHE A 29 -14.99 53.07 -35.66
C PHE A 29 -15.41 51.65 -36.04
N ALA A 30 -15.78 51.41 -37.30
CA ALA A 30 -16.10 50.07 -37.78
C ALA A 30 -14.86 49.14 -37.75
N HIS A 31 -13.69 49.66 -38.14
CA HIS A 31 -12.43 48.93 -38.06
C HIS A 31 -12.04 48.61 -36.61
N ASP A 32 -12.06 49.62 -35.72
CA ASP A 32 -11.72 49.44 -34.31
C ASP A 32 -12.68 48.46 -33.62
N ARG A 33 -13.98 48.53 -33.93
CA ARG A 33 -14.97 47.57 -33.44
C ARG A 33 -14.67 46.14 -33.91
N LYS A 34 -14.24 45.97 -35.16
CA LYS A 34 -13.85 44.65 -35.69
C LYS A 34 -12.62 44.12 -34.95
N LEU A 35 -11.59 44.94 -34.79
CA LEU A 35 -10.37 44.57 -34.08
C LEU A 35 -10.66 44.17 -32.62
N LEU A 36 -11.49 44.95 -31.92
CA LEU A 36 -11.92 44.63 -30.56
C LEU A 36 -12.72 43.31 -30.51
N SER A 37 -13.54 43.02 -31.52
CA SER A 37 -14.26 41.75 -31.57
C SER A 37 -13.34 40.55 -31.82
N GLU A 38 -12.31 40.71 -32.66
CA GLU A 38 -11.29 39.68 -32.90
C GLU A 38 -10.51 39.38 -31.61
N HIS A 39 -10.04 40.42 -30.91
CA HIS A 39 -9.38 40.25 -29.62
C HIS A 39 -10.28 39.65 -28.54
N ASN A 40 -11.58 39.95 -28.56
CA ASN A 40 -12.52 39.34 -27.62
C ASN A 40 -12.66 37.83 -27.88
N ILE A 41 -12.72 37.42 -29.15
CA ILE A 41 -12.73 36.00 -29.54
C ILE A 41 -11.44 35.32 -29.10
N GLU A 42 -10.27 35.90 -29.38
CA GLU A 42 -8.97 35.35 -28.94
C GLU A 42 -8.90 35.17 -27.41
N LEU A 43 -9.41 36.14 -26.65
CA LEU A 43 -9.48 36.05 -25.19
C LEU A 43 -10.44 34.95 -24.71
N GLN A 44 -11.59 34.77 -25.39
CA GLN A 44 -12.52 33.68 -25.09
C GLN A 44 -11.91 32.31 -25.39
N GLU A 45 -11.19 32.16 -26.49
CA GLU A 45 -10.45 30.94 -26.84
C GLU A 45 -9.34 30.64 -25.82
N ALA A 46 -8.62 31.67 -25.37
CA ALA A 46 -7.60 31.52 -24.33
C ALA A 46 -8.22 31.10 -22.98
N LEU A 47 -9.37 31.69 -22.60
CA LEU A 47 -10.10 31.32 -21.39
C LEU A 47 -10.58 29.87 -21.43
N THR A 48 -11.24 29.46 -22.50
CA THR A 48 -11.72 28.07 -22.65
C THR A 48 -10.57 27.07 -22.63
N SER A 49 -9.43 27.38 -23.26
CA SER A 49 -8.23 26.54 -23.17
C SER A 49 -7.68 26.40 -21.74
N LEU A 50 -7.72 27.48 -20.95
CA LEU A 50 -7.32 27.45 -19.54
C LEU A 50 -8.31 26.67 -18.68
N GLU A 51 -9.61 26.83 -18.91
CA GLU A 51 -10.67 26.07 -18.24
C GLU A 51 -10.52 24.57 -18.49
N GLU A 52 -10.25 24.15 -19.74
CA GLU A 52 -9.98 22.75 -20.08
C GLU A 52 -8.74 22.20 -19.36
N LYS A 53 -7.65 22.99 -19.31
CA LYS A 53 -6.43 22.60 -18.58
C LYS A 53 -6.71 22.43 -17.09
N PHE A 54 -7.52 23.32 -16.51
CA PHE A 54 -7.92 23.25 -15.11
C PHE A 54 -8.81 22.01 -14.86
N ALA A 55 -9.78 21.72 -15.72
CA ALA A 55 -10.62 20.53 -15.62
C ALA A 55 -9.81 19.22 -15.74
N LYS A 56 -8.80 19.19 -16.63
CA LYS A 56 -7.85 18.07 -16.74
C LYS A 56 -7.02 17.90 -15.47
N GLN A 57 -6.54 19.00 -14.87
CA GLN A 57 -5.81 18.94 -13.61
C GLN A 57 -6.71 18.46 -12.45
N GLN A 58 -7.94 18.98 -12.38
CA GLN A 58 -8.90 18.57 -11.36
C GLN A 58 -9.22 17.08 -11.44
N SER A 59 -9.56 16.58 -12.62
CA SER A 59 -9.81 15.14 -12.83
C SER A 59 -8.57 14.28 -12.52
N GLY A 60 -7.37 14.76 -12.83
CA GLY A 60 -6.12 14.11 -12.43
C GLY A 60 -5.94 14.03 -10.91
N MET A 61 -6.21 15.12 -10.18
CA MET A 61 -6.18 15.13 -8.72
C MET A 61 -7.24 14.19 -8.13
N ASP A 62 -8.46 14.21 -8.64
CA ASP A 62 -9.54 13.33 -8.17
C ASP A 62 -9.17 11.84 -8.37
N SER A 63 -8.55 11.51 -9.50
CA SER A 63 -8.01 10.16 -9.74
C SER A 63 -6.90 9.78 -8.77
N GLN A 64 -6.04 10.71 -8.38
CA GLN A 64 -4.99 10.45 -7.37
C GLN A 64 -5.60 10.28 -5.98
N THR A 65 -6.58 11.11 -5.61
CA THR A 65 -7.29 11.00 -4.33
C THR A 65 -8.00 9.67 -4.20
N THR A 66 -8.70 9.21 -5.24
CA THR A 66 -9.34 7.89 -5.24
C THR A 66 -8.32 6.75 -5.10
N GLN A 67 -7.17 6.85 -5.76
CA GLN A 67 -6.08 5.87 -5.61
C GLN A 67 -5.51 5.86 -4.18
N ILE A 68 -5.30 7.03 -3.56
CA ILE A 68 -4.83 7.14 -2.17
C ILE A 68 -5.84 6.48 -1.22
N ILE A 69 -7.13 6.77 -1.36
CA ILE A 69 -8.18 6.16 -0.53
C ILE A 69 -8.16 4.64 -0.65
N ALA A 70 -8.00 4.10 -1.87
CA ALA A 70 -7.92 2.67 -2.10
C ALA A 70 -6.68 2.04 -1.42
N LEU A 71 -5.52 2.67 -1.54
CA LEU A 71 -4.28 2.22 -0.89
C LEU A 71 -4.38 2.30 0.64
N GLU A 72 -5.00 3.34 1.18
CA GLU A 72 -5.26 3.45 2.61
C GLU A 72 -6.21 2.36 3.12
N SER A 73 -7.25 2.01 2.34
CA SER A 73 -8.13 0.87 2.67
C SER A 73 -7.33 -0.42 2.78
N LEU A 74 -6.50 -0.72 1.77
CA LEU A 74 -5.66 -1.91 1.76
C LEU A 74 -4.66 -1.91 2.92
N LEU A 75 -4.09 -0.76 3.26
CA LEU A 75 -3.17 -0.64 4.41
C LEU A 75 -3.90 -0.92 5.73
N ARG A 76 -5.12 -0.40 5.91
CA ARG A 76 -5.96 -0.69 7.08
C ARG A 76 -6.26 -2.19 7.18
N GLU A 77 -6.67 -2.82 6.08
CA GLU A 77 -6.91 -4.27 6.03
C GLU A 77 -5.67 -5.07 6.42
N LYS A 78 -4.50 -4.74 5.85
CA LYS A 78 -3.23 -5.41 6.19
C LYS A 78 -2.85 -5.21 7.66
N THR A 79 -3.13 -4.05 8.23
CA THR A 79 -2.89 -3.79 9.66
C THR A 79 -3.77 -4.67 10.54
N ILE A 80 -5.04 -4.85 10.18
CA ILE A 80 -5.95 -5.76 10.87
C ILE A 80 -5.45 -7.21 10.77
N GLU A 81 -5.09 -7.67 9.57
CA GLU A 81 -4.52 -9.02 9.37
C GLU A 81 -3.28 -9.26 10.24
N THR A 82 -2.38 -8.27 10.36
CA THR A 82 -1.19 -8.41 11.22
C THR A 82 -1.56 -8.53 12.70
N GLN A 83 -2.54 -7.77 13.17
CA GLN A 83 -3.02 -7.86 14.54
C GLN A 83 -3.68 -9.21 14.83
N GLU A 84 -4.47 -9.73 13.88
CA GLU A 84 -5.07 -11.05 13.98
C GLU A 84 -4.00 -12.16 14.03
N LEU A 85 -2.96 -12.07 13.19
CA LEU A 85 -1.83 -13.00 13.21
C LEU A 85 -1.08 -12.96 14.54
N GLU A 86 -0.88 -11.78 15.13
CA GLU A 86 -0.28 -11.64 16.46
C GLU A 86 -1.14 -12.30 17.54
N GLN A 87 -2.46 -12.09 17.52
CA GLN A 87 -3.37 -12.76 18.46
C GLN A 87 -3.34 -14.28 18.29
N LEU A 88 -3.29 -14.77 17.06
CA LEU A 88 -3.17 -16.21 16.79
C LEU A 88 -1.83 -16.78 17.25
N ARG A 89 -0.73 -16.01 17.14
CA ARG A 89 0.58 -16.40 17.68
C ARG A 89 0.53 -16.55 19.20
N LEU A 90 -0.04 -15.56 19.91
CA LEU A 90 -0.19 -15.63 21.37
C LEU A 90 -1.01 -16.85 21.80
N LYS A 91 -2.17 -17.09 21.17
CA LYS A 91 -2.99 -18.27 21.44
C LYS A 91 -2.27 -19.59 21.16
N ASN A 92 -1.47 -19.64 20.10
CA ASN A 92 -0.68 -20.83 19.77
C ASN A 92 0.44 -21.07 20.79
N GLU A 93 1.08 -20.00 21.29
CA GLU A 93 2.04 -20.09 22.38
C GLU A 93 1.40 -20.62 23.67
N GLU A 94 0.20 -20.14 24.03
CA GLU A 94 -0.58 -20.65 25.16
C GLU A 94 -0.90 -22.14 25.02
N LEU A 95 -1.40 -22.55 23.84
CA LEU A 95 -1.65 -23.96 23.54
C LEU A 95 -0.37 -24.80 23.62
N SER A 96 0.74 -24.31 23.09
CA SER A 96 2.03 -24.98 23.14
C SER A 96 2.54 -25.14 24.58
N GLN A 97 2.35 -24.13 25.44
CA GLN A 97 2.68 -24.21 26.86
C GLN A 97 1.80 -25.24 27.57
N TRP A 98 0.50 -25.24 27.28
CA TRP A 98 -0.46 -26.19 27.84
C TRP A 98 -0.12 -27.63 27.43
N GLU A 99 0.21 -27.87 26.16
CA GLU A 99 0.67 -29.17 25.69
C GLU A 99 1.96 -29.63 26.38
N ARG A 100 2.92 -28.72 26.58
CA ARG A 100 4.16 -29.06 27.31
C ARG A 100 3.87 -29.43 28.76
N PHE A 101 2.99 -28.70 29.42
CA PHE A 101 2.57 -29.00 30.78
C PHE A 101 1.93 -30.38 30.87
N HIS A 102 0.97 -30.70 29.98
CA HIS A 102 0.34 -32.03 29.96
C HIS A 102 1.29 -33.17 29.62
N ARG A 103 2.24 -32.94 28.70
CA ARG A 103 3.29 -33.94 28.42
C ARG A 103 4.18 -34.17 29.63
N ALA A 104 4.54 -33.11 30.36
CA ALA A 104 5.34 -33.22 31.57
C ALA A 104 4.59 -33.94 32.70
N ASP A 105 3.29 -33.63 32.87
CA ASP A 105 2.43 -34.28 33.86
C ASP A 105 2.23 -35.77 33.54
N ALA A 106 1.97 -36.11 32.28
CA ALA A 106 1.90 -37.50 31.82
C ALA A 106 3.22 -38.25 32.08
N ALA A 107 4.36 -37.62 31.80
CA ALA A 107 5.67 -38.21 32.09
C ALA A 107 5.89 -38.39 33.60
N ALA A 108 5.47 -37.44 34.44
CA ALA A 108 5.57 -37.56 35.89
C ALA A 108 4.73 -38.73 36.42
N VAL A 109 3.49 -38.88 35.95
CA VAL A 109 2.60 -40.01 36.28
C VAL A 109 3.19 -41.34 35.80
N GLU A 110 3.84 -41.37 34.64
CA GLU A 110 4.56 -42.57 34.20
C GLU A 110 5.75 -42.91 35.09
N GLN A 111 6.50 -41.90 35.55
CA GLN A 111 7.63 -42.13 36.46
C GLN A 111 7.17 -42.62 37.83
N THR A 112 6.08 -42.08 38.40
CA THR A 112 5.53 -42.58 39.66
C THR A 112 5.07 -44.02 39.51
N ARG A 113 4.37 -44.37 38.42
CA ARG A 113 4.00 -45.77 38.11
C ARG A 113 5.22 -46.69 37.98
N LYS A 114 6.30 -46.23 37.35
CA LYS A 114 7.55 -47.01 37.24
C LYS A 114 8.21 -47.23 38.60
N LEU A 115 8.22 -46.22 39.47
CA LEU A 115 8.73 -46.34 40.83
C LEU A 115 7.90 -47.31 41.66
N GLU A 116 6.56 -47.20 41.61
CA GLU A 116 5.65 -48.16 42.27
C GLU A 116 5.89 -49.59 41.78
N GLN A 117 6.06 -49.80 40.48
CA GLN A 117 6.41 -51.11 39.91
C GLN A 117 7.76 -51.63 40.39
N GLN A 118 8.79 -50.76 40.47
CA GLN A 118 10.10 -51.12 40.99
C GLN A 118 10.07 -51.46 42.48
N GLU A 119 9.31 -50.72 43.29
CA GLU A 119 9.13 -51.00 44.71
C GLU A 119 8.45 -52.36 44.94
N LEU A 120 7.41 -52.67 44.15
CA LEU A 120 6.76 -53.98 44.16
C LEU A 120 7.74 -55.10 43.78
N LEU A 121 8.53 -54.92 42.72
CA LEU A 121 9.57 -55.88 42.33
C LEU A 121 10.60 -56.07 43.45
N ASN A 122 11.13 -54.98 44.02
CA ASN A 122 12.09 -55.02 45.13
C ASN A 122 11.51 -55.67 46.39
N HIS A 123 10.20 -55.54 46.64
CA HIS A 123 9.54 -56.21 47.76
C HIS A 123 9.41 -57.72 47.51
N LEU A 124 9.00 -58.11 46.30
CA LEU A 124 8.95 -59.52 45.90
C LEU A 124 10.33 -60.18 45.93
N GLU A 125 11.37 -59.50 45.46
CA GLU A 125 12.76 -59.97 45.55
C GLU A 125 13.20 -60.17 47.01
N ARG A 126 12.86 -59.24 47.91
CA ARG A 126 13.14 -59.39 49.35
C ARG A 126 12.42 -60.59 49.97
N ILE A 127 11.16 -60.82 49.61
CA ILE A 127 10.42 -62.01 50.07
C ILE A 127 11.08 -63.27 49.54
N LEU A 128 11.41 -63.32 48.24
CA LEU A 128 12.07 -64.47 47.62
C LEU A 128 13.41 -64.79 48.29
N LEU A 129 14.23 -63.77 48.55
CA LEU A 129 15.50 -63.92 49.27
C LEU A 129 15.30 -64.41 50.72
N ALA A 130 14.28 -63.92 51.42
CA ALA A 130 13.96 -64.39 52.77
C ALA A 130 13.50 -65.85 52.78
N THR A 131 12.69 -66.27 51.80
CA THR A 131 12.27 -67.67 51.64
C THR A 131 13.42 -68.57 51.21
N SER A 132 14.34 -68.13 50.33
CA SER A 132 15.50 -68.93 49.93
C SER A 132 16.51 -69.08 51.08
N LEU A 133 16.70 -68.05 51.92
CA LEU A 133 17.50 -68.14 53.15
C LEU A 133 16.86 -69.04 54.21
N GLN A 134 15.52 -69.16 54.24
CA GLN A 134 14.82 -70.18 55.04
C GLN A 134 15.02 -71.60 54.50
N GLU A 135 15.11 -71.77 53.17
CA GLU A 135 15.43 -73.07 52.56
C GLU A 135 16.90 -73.48 52.80
N ASP A 136 17.84 -72.54 52.90
CA ASP A 136 19.25 -72.83 53.24
C ASP A 136 19.49 -73.25 54.69
N THR A 137 18.54 -73.02 55.61
CA THR A 137 18.58 -73.56 56.99
C THR A 137 17.82 -74.87 57.16
N THR A 138 17.17 -75.36 56.10
CA THR A 138 16.45 -76.65 56.09
C THR A 138 16.90 -77.59 54.98
N ALA A 139 17.92 -77.23 54.19
CA ALA A 139 18.49 -78.08 53.14
C ALA A 139 19.82 -78.76 53.54
N THR A 140 19.79 -79.58 54.60
CA THR A 140 20.49 -80.87 54.55
C THR A 140 19.49 -81.95 54.91
N VAL A 141 19.46 -83.03 54.12
CA VAL A 141 18.54 -84.19 54.20
C VAL A 141 17.25 -84.04 53.39
N ASN A 142 17.34 -84.20 52.06
CA ASN A 142 17.00 -85.50 51.43
C ASN A 142 17.01 -85.43 49.91
N ALA A 143 17.86 -86.28 49.35
CA ALA A 143 17.78 -86.69 47.96
C ALA A 143 16.67 -87.76 47.79
N THR A 144 16.37 -88.02 46.52
CA THR A 144 15.85 -89.25 45.90
C THR A 144 14.34 -89.50 45.76
N SER A 145 13.97 -89.58 44.47
CA SER A 145 12.89 -90.36 43.84
C SER A 145 11.46 -89.80 43.99
N GLY A 146 10.60 -89.79 42.99
CA GLY A 146 10.68 -90.30 41.62
C GLY A 146 9.30 -90.17 40.94
N ALA A 147 9.34 -90.15 39.60
CA ALA A 147 8.38 -90.73 38.68
C ALA A 147 6.87 -90.31 38.73
N ALA A 148 6.49 -89.68 37.60
CA ALA A 148 5.46 -90.16 36.66
C ALA A 148 4.05 -89.52 36.66
N LYS A 149 3.67 -89.12 35.42
CA LYS A 149 2.34 -89.18 34.78
C LYS A 149 1.27 -88.23 35.33
N SER A 150 0.36 -87.64 34.57
CA SER A 150 0.03 -87.56 33.13
C SER A 150 -1.30 -86.81 33.05
N SER A 151 -1.63 -86.27 31.86
CA SER A 151 -3.01 -86.02 31.37
C SER A 151 -3.76 -84.83 31.98
N SER A 152 -4.67 -84.11 31.34
CA SER A 152 -5.16 -83.98 29.95
C SER A 152 -6.40 -83.07 30.02
N GLY A 153 -6.64 -82.24 29.01
CA GLY A 153 -7.92 -81.52 28.82
C GLY A 153 -7.71 -80.19 28.09
N GLN A 154 -7.47 -80.17 26.78
CA GLN A 154 -8.50 -80.15 25.71
C GLN A 154 -9.58 -79.08 25.88
N SER A 155 -9.52 -78.02 25.06
CA SER A 155 -10.53 -77.74 24.03
C SER A 155 -10.09 -76.56 23.14
N ALA A 156 -9.79 -76.86 21.89
CA ALA A 156 -9.97 -75.95 20.76
C ALA A 156 -11.46 -75.99 20.35
N PRO A 157 -12.07 -75.00 19.64
CA PRO A 157 -11.72 -74.80 18.23
C PRO A 157 -11.92 -73.37 17.62
N CYS A 158 -11.30 -73.27 16.44
CA CYS A 158 -11.57 -72.51 15.21
C CYS A 158 -12.71 -71.48 15.05
N SER A 159 -12.37 -70.55 14.15
CA SER A 159 -13.13 -69.93 13.05
C SER A 159 -13.58 -68.48 13.31
N GLU A 160 -13.06 -67.47 12.60
CA GLU A 160 -13.17 -67.16 11.16
C GLU A 160 -14.13 -65.96 11.01
N LYS A 161 -13.61 -64.79 10.62
CA LYS A 161 -14.06 -64.04 9.43
C LYS A 161 -13.44 -62.63 9.34
N LEU A 162 -12.68 -62.47 8.26
CA LEU A 162 -12.84 -61.42 7.24
C LEU A 162 -12.67 -59.96 7.67
N GLY A 163 -11.55 -59.36 7.26
CA GLY A 163 -11.33 -57.94 7.49
C GLY A 163 -10.28 -57.20 6.67
N ARG A 164 -9.90 -57.71 5.49
CA ARG A 164 -9.37 -56.92 4.34
C ARG A 164 -8.15 -56.00 4.56
N ARG A 165 -7.06 -56.40 3.88
CA ARG A 165 -6.36 -55.65 2.79
C ARG A 165 -5.70 -54.33 3.21
N ARG A 166 -4.43 -54.08 2.92
CA ARG A 166 -3.62 -54.47 1.76
C ARG A 166 -2.19 -53.97 2.01
N SER A 167 -1.23 -54.78 1.60
CA SER A 167 -0.09 -54.35 0.80
C SER A 167 0.85 -53.29 1.40
N ALA A 168 2.08 -53.73 1.65
CA ALA A 168 3.22 -52.91 1.28
C ALA A 168 3.04 -52.42 -0.18
N PRO A 169 3.35 -51.15 -0.44
CA PRO A 169 4.06 -50.80 -1.65
C PRO A 169 5.48 -50.41 -1.27
N ASP A 170 6.40 -50.96 -2.04
CA ASP A 170 7.69 -50.37 -2.32
C ASP A 170 7.62 -48.84 -2.46
N GLY A 171 8.67 -48.20 -1.94
CA GLY A 171 9.06 -46.84 -2.31
C GLY A 171 10.15 -46.36 -1.36
N SER A 172 11.46 -46.38 -1.64
CA SER A 172 12.15 -46.32 -2.94
C SER A 172 11.42 -45.50 -4.02
N ALA A 173 10.81 -44.40 -3.59
CA ALA A 173 10.31 -43.31 -4.40
C ALA A 173 10.13 -42.15 -3.40
N LEU A 174 11.06 -41.24 -3.18
CA LEU A 174 11.83 -40.55 -4.17
C LEU A 174 13.02 -39.89 -3.46
N ARG A 175 14.24 -40.28 -3.88
CA ARG A 175 15.15 -39.24 -4.36
C ARG A 175 14.41 -38.51 -5.50
N LYS A 176 13.61 -37.52 -5.13
CA LYS A 176 13.37 -36.31 -5.91
C LYS A 176 13.68 -35.28 -4.85
N SER A 177 14.87 -34.70 -4.90
CA SER A 177 14.95 -33.46 -5.66
C SER A 177 13.75 -32.57 -5.29
N GLY A 178 13.57 -32.32 -3.99
CA GLY A 178 13.11 -31.04 -3.48
C GLY A 178 14.28 -30.12 -3.16
N CYS A 179 15.50 -30.52 -3.54
CA CYS A 179 16.66 -29.64 -3.72
C CYS A 179 16.50 -28.85 -5.04
N GLY A 180 15.34 -28.21 -5.17
CA GLY A 180 14.91 -27.55 -6.40
C GLY A 180 13.65 -26.73 -6.17
N THR A 181 12.61 -27.25 -5.51
CA THR A 181 11.33 -26.52 -5.43
C THR A 181 11.32 -25.38 -4.41
N ASN A 182 11.97 -25.51 -3.24
CA ASN A 182 12.12 -24.38 -2.31
C ASN A 182 13.06 -23.32 -2.85
N GLU A 183 14.12 -23.76 -3.54
CA GLU A 183 15.09 -22.87 -4.17
C GLU A 183 14.47 -22.17 -5.39
N GLU A 184 13.67 -22.86 -6.21
CA GLU A 184 12.86 -22.29 -7.30
C GLU A 184 11.78 -21.34 -6.78
N THR A 185 11.15 -21.64 -5.64
CA THR A 185 10.16 -20.75 -5.01
C THR A 185 10.83 -19.50 -4.43
N LEU A 186 12.00 -19.65 -3.81
CA LEU A 186 12.82 -18.53 -3.34
C LEU A 186 13.37 -17.70 -4.50
N ASN A 187 13.86 -18.34 -5.56
CA ASN A 187 14.33 -17.68 -6.77
C ASN A 187 13.18 -16.95 -7.48
N ALA A 188 11.98 -17.54 -7.56
CA ALA A 188 10.79 -16.87 -8.06
C ALA A 188 10.43 -15.65 -7.21
N ARG A 189 10.50 -15.76 -5.88
CA ARG A 189 10.25 -14.63 -4.96
C ARG A 189 11.31 -13.54 -5.09
N ILE A 190 12.58 -13.90 -5.27
CA ILE A 190 13.68 -12.96 -5.51
C ILE A 190 13.44 -12.20 -6.82
N VAL A 191 13.11 -12.90 -7.91
CA VAL A 191 12.80 -12.26 -9.21
C VAL A 191 11.59 -11.33 -9.11
N GLU A 192 10.55 -11.73 -8.36
CA GLU A 192 9.39 -10.88 -8.10
C GLU A 192 9.78 -9.61 -7.32
N LEU A 193 10.59 -9.75 -6.27
CA LEU A 193 11.09 -8.62 -5.49
C LEU A 193 12.00 -7.70 -6.31
N GLU A 194 12.86 -8.25 -7.17
CA GLU A 194 13.69 -7.45 -8.09
C GLU A 194 12.84 -6.66 -9.09
N LYS A 195 11.80 -7.27 -9.63
CA LYS A 195 10.84 -6.59 -10.51
C LYS A 195 10.13 -5.47 -9.78
N LEU A 196 9.71 -5.71 -8.54
CA LEU A 196 9.04 -4.73 -7.69
C LEU A 196 9.97 -3.57 -7.31
N CYS A 197 11.24 -3.86 -7.00
CA CYS A 197 12.27 -2.83 -6.79
C CYS A 197 12.49 -1.98 -8.04
N LYS A 198 12.66 -2.59 -9.22
CA LYS A 198 12.79 -1.85 -10.49
C LYS A 198 11.58 -0.98 -10.78
N GLN A 199 10.38 -1.50 -10.52
CA GLN A 199 9.14 -0.72 -10.67
C GLN A 199 9.10 0.45 -9.70
N LYS A 200 9.49 0.25 -8.44
CA LYS A 200 9.59 1.34 -7.46
C LYS A 200 10.63 2.37 -7.85
N ASP A 201 11.79 1.98 -8.35
CA ASP A 201 12.83 2.91 -8.82
C ASP A 201 12.33 3.75 -10.00
N GLN A 202 11.60 3.14 -10.93
CA GLN A 202 10.94 3.87 -12.03
C GLN A 202 9.90 4.86 -11.50
N SER A 203 9.06 4.46 -10.55
CA SER A 203 8.08 5.34 -9.92
C SER A 203 8.76 6.49 -9.15
N ILE A 204 9.84 6.21 -8.42
CA ILE A 204 10.62 7.22 -7.70
C ILE A 204 11.22 8.23 -8.69
N ASN A 205 11.80 7.77 -9.79
CA ASN A 205 12.38 8.66 -10.80
C ASN A 205 11.30 9.51 -11.49
N SER A 206 10.13 8.93 -11.76
CA SER A 206 8.98 9.68 -12.30
C SER A 206 8.49 10.74 -11.31
N LEU A 207 8.37 10.42 -10.02
CA LEU A 207 7.95 11.37 -9.00
C LEU A 207 8.98 12.49 -8.82
N LYS A 208 10.28 12.17 -8.83
CA LYS A 208 11.35 13.18 -8.80
C LYS A 208 11.22 14.17 -9.95
N SER A 209 11.03 13.67 -11.18
CA SER A 209 10.84 14.56 -12.35
C SER A 209 9.61 15.47 -12.22
N VAL A 210 8.52 15.00 -11.60
CA VAL A 210 7.34 15.83 -11.35
C VAL A 210 7.63 16.91 -10.31
N VAL A 211 8.36 16.57 -9.24
CA VAL A 211 8.77 17.54 -8.21
C VAL A 211 9.67 18.61 -8.82
N ASP A 212 10.69 18.23 -9.59
CA ASP A 212 11.59 19.19 -10.25
C ASP A 212 10.82 20.14 -11.18
N GLN A 213 9.84 19.61 -11.93
CA GLN A 213 8.97 20.42 -12.78
C GLN A 213 8.10 21.38 -11.96
N GLN A 214 7.55 20.92 -10.82
CA GLN A 214 6.77 21.78 -9.94
C GLN A 214 7.62 22.89 -9.32
N GLU A 215 8.82 22.59 -8.84
CA GLU A 215 9.75 23.59 -8.31
C GLU A 215 10.07 24.68 -9.34
N SER A 216 10.30 24.28 -10.60
CA SER A 216 10.53 25.22 -11.69
C SER A 216 9.32 26.14 -11.93
N VAL A 217 8.11 25.56 -12.02
CA VAL A 217 6.87 26.33 -12.19
C VAL A 217 6.60 27.27 -11.00
N PHE A 218 6.86 26.83 -9.77
CA PHE A 218 6.75 27.68 -8.59
C PHE A 218 7.76 28.83 -8.64
N GLY A 219 9.01 28.56 -9.03
CA GLY A 219 10.03 29.59 -9.22
C GLY A 219 9.61 30.65 -10.24
N GLU A 220 9.02 30.25 -11.37
CA GLU A 220 8.48 31.18 -12.37
C GLU A 220 7.30 32.00 -11.83
N LYS A 221 6.37 31.37 -11.12
CA LYS A 221 5.23 32.06 -10.49
C LYS A 221 5.71 33.12 -9.49
N VAL A 222 6.73 32.81 -8.68
CA VAL A 222 7.31 33.78 -7.75
C VAL A 222 7.93 34.96 -8.51
N LYS A 223 8.67 34.72 -9.60
CA LYS A 223 9.22 35.81 -10.43
C LYS A 223 8.13 36.72 -10.99
N ILE A 224 7.04 36.15 -11.51
CA ILE A 224 5.89 36.91 -12.02
C ILE A 224 5.24 37.73 -10.90
N LEU A 225 5.07 37.12 -9.71
CA LEU A 225 4.48 37.79 -8.55
C LEU A 225 5.33 39.00 -8.12
N THR A 226 6.65 38.83 -8.03
CA THR A 226 7.60 39.90 -7.72
C THR A 226 7.53 41.01 -8.77
N ALA A 227 7.51 40.66 -10.06
CA ALA A 227 7.40 41.64 -11.14
C ALA A 227 6.08 42.45 -11.06
N LYS A 228 4.95 41.79 -10.75
CA LYS A 228 3.66 42.48 -10.54
C LYS A 228 3.70 43.38 -9.31
N TYR A 229 4.31 42.93 -8.22
CA TYR A 229 4.50 43.73 -7.02
C TYR A 229 5.32 45.00 -7.32
N ASP A 230 6.41 44.87 -8.06
CA ASP A 230 7.25 45.99 -8.46
C ASP A 230 6.52 46.97 -9.40
N GLN A 231 5.70 46.46 -10.32
CA GLN A 231 4.83 47.30 -11.17
C GLN A 231 3.84 48.11 -10.33
N VAL A 232 3.14 47.47 -9.39
CA VAL A 232 2.20 48.16 -8.49
C VAL A 232 2.92 49.20 -7.64
N LYS A 233 4.11 48.88 -7.14
CA LYS A 233 4.96 49.82 -6.40
C LYS A 233 5.35 51.03 -7.26
N ALA A 234 5.75 50.81 -8.52
CA ALA A 234 6.08 51.88 -9.45
C ALA A 234 4.87 52.78 -9.75
N ILE A 235 3.69 52.19 -9.97
CA ILE A 235 2.44 52.93 -10.16
C ILE A 235 2.12 53.79 -8.92
N ASN A 236 2.20 53.20 -7.72
CA ASN A 236 1.96 53.93 -6.48
C ASN A 236 2.92 55.12 -6.30
N LEU A 237 4.20 54.93 -6.60
CA LEU A 237 5.18 56.02 -6.56
C LEU A 237 4.88 57.12 -7.60
N ALA A 238 4.45 56.76 -8.81
CA ALA A 238 4.07 57.72 -9.84
C ALA A 238 2.82 58.52 -9.44
N LEU A 239 1.83 57.86 -8.84
CA LEU A 239 0.63 58.51 -8.31
C LEU A 239 0.97 59.47 -7.17
N GLN A 240 1.81 59.05 -6.22
CA GLN A 240 2.29 59.91 -5.14
C GLN A 240 3.04 61.15 -5.67
N LYS A 241 3.94 60.98 -6.64
CA LYS A 241 4.64 62.09 -7.28
C LYS A 241 3.69 63.05 -8.00
N ARG A 242 2.71 62.52 -8.74
CA ARG A 242 1.71 63.36 -9.44
C ARG A 242 0.87 64.15 -8.43
N LEU A 243 0.43 63.51 -7.35
CA LEU A 243 -0.34 64.16 -6.28
C LEU A 243 0.47 65.24 -5.56
N LEU A 244 1.76 65.00 -5.32
CA LEU A 244 2.66 66.01 -4.76
C LEU A 244 2.84 67.20 -5.72
N ASN A 245 3.04 66.95 -7.01
CA ASN A 245 3.19 68.00 -8.02
C ASN A 245 1.93 68.88 -8.14
N THR A 246 0.73 68.28 -8.11
CA THR A 246 -0.53 69.05 -8.14
C THR A 246 -0.68 69.95 -6.90
N LEU A 247 -0.28 69.46 -5.72
CA LEU A 247 -0.31 70.25 -4.49
C LEU A 247 0.70 71.41 -4.51
N THR A 248 1.84 71.26 -5.19
CA THR A 248 2.85 72.33 -5.32
C THR A 248 2.52 73.32 -6.43
N ASP A 249 1.90 72.88 -7.54
CA ASP A 249 1.47 73.77 -8.64
C ASP A 249 0.30 74.67 -8.20
N ASP A 250 -0.63 74.15 -7.38
CA ASP A 250 -1.72 74.94 -6.78
C ASP A 250 -1.20 75.96 -5.74
N ALA A 251 -0.01 75.74 -5.16
CA ALA A 251 0.62 76.66 -4.21
C ALA A 251 1.47 77.75 -4.87
N THR A 252 1.80 77.63 -6.16
CA THR A 252 2.69 78.55 -6.89
C THR A 252 1.99 79.41 -7.96
N ASN A 253 0.70 79.21 -8.22
CA ASN A 253 -0.15 80.12 -8.99
C ASN A 253 -1.25 80.75 -8.10
N PRO A 254 -0.95 81.84 -7.35
CA PRO A 254 -1.97 82.74 -6.82
C PRO A 254 -2.55 83.68 -7.89
#